data_AF-A0A9D6QA31-F1
#
_entry.id   AF-A0A9D6QA31-F1
#
_cell.length_a   1.000
_cell.length_b   1.000
_cell.length_c   1.000
_cell.angle_alpha   90.00
_cell.angle_beta   90.00
_cell.angle_gamma   90.00
#
_symmetry.space_group_name_H-M   'P 1'
#
loop_
_entity.id
_entity.type
_entity.pdbx_description
1 polymer ?
#
loop_
_entity_poly.entity_id
_entity_poly.type
_entity_poly.pdbx_seq_one_letter_code
_entity_poly.pdbx_strand_id
1 'polypeptide(L)'
;MVTLFGGLAAVLVLYAIGSLVRLPPILRAVLAGLIPLLAYFVFIVGRWPGLDVVAIHISVFFATALVLFALTLFRRRGGRMHWVPKLLMSFFVGLAVLMGAFLYIANKGLPEPIGRAWLGSKKGGEVYSGFSGVVPHNQEAAAAISSELAKAHREAELGWDIDVSGLDDKGLVRTIRVRVRNQTGLPVDGVEAELRLQRPGATQVELTLPLAELDAGVYGGALHLPANGRWLVELRLSRAHILHYQHTQELVTP
;
A
#
# COMPACT_ATOMS: atom_id res chain seq x y z
N MET A 1 -10.74 5.37 13.61
CA MET A 1 -10.23 6.65 13.03
C MET A 1 -11.18 7.81 13.28
N VAL A 2 -12.46 7.74 12.88
CA VAL A 2 -13.43 8.87 13.01
C VAL A 2 -13.59 9.40 14.45
N THR A 3 -13.66 8.51 15.46
CA THR A 3 -13.82 8.89 16.87
C THR A 3 -12.60 9.61 17.46
N LEU A 4 -11.40 9.29 16.97
CA LEU A 4 -10.14 9.87 17.45
C LEU A 4 -9.98 11.30 16.94
N PHE A 5 -10.18 11.52 15.63
CA PHE A 5 -10.13 12.86 15.05
C PHE A 5 -11.28 13.74 15.57
N GLY A 6 -12.48 13.19 15.70
CA GLY A 6 -13.63 13.90 16.27
C GLY A 6 -13.40 14.30 17.73
N GLY A 7 -12.88 13.39 18.56
CA GLY A 7 -12.56 13.68 19.94
C GLY A 7 -11.42 14.70 20.08
N LEU A 8 -10.39 14.64 19.23
CA LEU A 8 -9.32 15.64 19.19
C LEU A 8 -9.85 17.04 18.85
N ALA A 9 -10.75 17.14 17.85
CA ALA A 9 -11.42 18.40 17.53
C ALA A 9 -12.25 18.92 18.72
N ALA A 10 -12.96 18.03 19.41
CA ALA A 10 -13.70 18.39 20.62
C ALA A 10 -12.79 18.93 21.73
N VAL A 11 -11.60 18.35 21.95
CA VAL A 11 -10.60 18.87 22.90
C VAL A 11 -10.22 20.31 22.54
N LEU A 12 -9.91 20.60 21.27
CA LEU A 12 -9.55 21.94 20.81
C LEU A 12 -10.69 22.95 21.01
N VAL A 13 -11.91 22.57 20.63
CA VAL A 13 -13.11 23.42 20.74
C VAL A 13 -13.43 23.71 22.20
N LEU A 14 -13.47 22.69 23.06
CA LEU A 14 -13.74 22.86 24.50
C LEU A 14 -12.66 23.71 25.17
N TYR A 15 -11.39 23.52 24.80
CA TYR A 15 -10.31 24.36 25.31
C TYR A 15 -10.50 25.82 24.90
N ALA A 16 -10.90 26.08 23.65
CA ALA A 16 -11.18 27.42 23.12
C ALA A 16 -12.40 28.08 23.78
N ILE A 17 -13.50 27.34 23.99
CA ILE A 17 -14.67 27.80 24.74
C ILE A 17 -14.25 28.17 26.17
N GLY A 18 -13.45 27.33 26.81
CA GLY A 18 -12.90 27.61 28.13
C GLY A 18 -12.08 28.90 28.20
N SER A 19 -11.42 29.32 27.10
CA SER A 19 -10.76 30.65 27.06
C SER A 19 -11.77 31.77 27.06
N LEU A 20 -12.85 31.61 26.29
CA LEU A 20 -13.85 32.64 26.09
C LEU A 20 -14.58 32.93 27.40
N VAL A 21 -14.85 31.89 28.19
CA VAL A 21 -15.46 31.97 29.53
C VAL A 21 -14.42 32.31 30.63
N ARG A 22 -13.18 32.65 30.25
CA ARG A 22 -12.09 33.06 31.16
C ARG A 22 -11.76 32.06 32.28
N LEU A 23 -11.96 30.76 32.04
CA LEU A 23 -11.59 29.73 33.00
C LEU A 23 -10.06 29.69 33.23
N PRO A 24 -9.60 29.29 34.44
CA PRO A 24 -8.17 29.13 34.71
C PRO A 24 -7.55 28.09 33.76
N PRO A 25 -6.31 28.30 33.26
CA PRO A 25 -5.73 27.45 32.21
C PRO A 25 -5.65 25.96 32.56
N ILE A 26 -5.44 25.64 33.85
CA ILE A 26 -5.41 24.25 34.34
C ILE A 26 -6.79 23.61 34.17
N LEU A 27 -7.85 24.27 34.66
CA LEU A 27 -9.21 23.75 34.60
C LEU A 27 -9.68 23.56 33.16
N ARG A 28 -9.31 24.49 32.27
CA ARG A 28 -9.60 24.37 30.84
C ARG A 28 -8.97 23.12 30.22
N ALA A 29 -7.71 22.85 30.55
CA ALA A 29 -7.00 21.69 30.03
C ALA A 29 -7.62 20.39 30.53
N VAL A 30 -7.89 20.32 31.84
CA VAL A 30 -8.52 19.14 32.46
C VAL A 30 -9.89 18.88 31.85
N LEU A 31 -10.76 19.89 31.75
CA LEU A 31 -12.10 19.73 31.17
C LEU A 31 -12.03 19.37 29.69
N ALA A 32 -11.16 20.02 28.92
CA ALA A 32 -11.01 19.76 27.50
C ALA A 32 -10.51 18.34 27.20
N GLY A 33 -9.66 17.75 28.06
CA GLY A 33 -9.23 16.35 27.92
C GLY A 33 -10.26 15.35 28.46
N LEU A 34 -10.87 15.65 29.61
CA LEU A 34 -11.73 14.72 30.33
C LEU A 34 -13.12 14.57 29.69
N ILE A 35 -13.74 15.66 29.25
CA ILE A 35 -15.11 15.62 28.70
C ILE A 35 -15.19 14.75 27.42
N PRO A 36 -14.32 14.92 26.41
CA PRO A 36 -14.32 14.04 25.22
C PRO A 36 -13.95 12.61 25.56
N LEU A 37 -13.08 12.40 26.56
CA LEU A 37 -12.70 11.05 26.99
C LEU A 37 -13.89 10.33 27.63
N LEU A 38 -14.63 10.98 28.54
CA LEU A 38 -15.83 10.40 29.15
C LEU A 38 -16.91 10.15 28.09
N ALA A 39 -17.12 11.07 27.15
CA ALA A 39 -18.03 10.87 26.04
C ALA A 39 -17.64 9.66 25.19
N TYR A 40 -16.33 9.49 24.93
CA TYR A 40 -15.79 8.31 24.26
C TYR A 40 -16.05 7.03 25.06
N PHE A 41 -15.79 7.03 26.38
CA PHE A 41 -16.07 5.88 27.24
C PHE A 41 -17.55 5.48 27.21
N VAL A 42 -18.46 6.45 27.33
CA VAL A 42 -19.91 6.20 27.24
C VAL A 42 -20.28 5.60 25.87
N PHE A 43 -19.68 6.10 24.79
CA PHE A 43 -19.94 5.62 23.43
C PHE A 43 -19.48 4.17 23.21
N ILE A 44 -18.41 3.72 23.86
CA ILE A 44 -17.87 2.36 23.70
C ILE A 44 -18.47 1.35 24.70
N VAL A 45 -19.28 1.79 25.67
CA VAL A 45 -20.01 0.89 26.59
C VAL A 45 -21.00 0.07 25.75
N GLY A 46 -20.62 -1.18 25.47
CA GLY A 46 -21.37 -2.12 24.61
C GLY A 46 -20.67 -2.49 23.30
N ARG A 47 -19.60 -1.80 22.91
CA ARG A 47 -18.76 -2.12 21.73
C ARG A 47 -17.30 -1.96 22.08
N TRP A 48 -16.75 -2.95 22.78
CA TRP A 48 -15.37 -2.91 23.27
C TRP A 48 -14.37 -2.97 22.08
N PRO A 49 -13.60 -1.91 21.83
CA PRO A 49 -12.73 -1.83 20.66
C PRO A 49 -11.33 -2.40 20.89
N GLY A 50 -11.00 -2.83 22.12
CA GLY A 50 -9.65 -3.23 22.52
C GLY A 50 -8.99 -2.21 23.46
N LEU A 51 -8.09 -2.69 24.32
CA LEU A 51 -7.40 -1.88 25.33
C LEU A 51 -6.40 -0.90 24.68
N ASP A 52 -5.76 -1.33 23.60
CA ASP A 52 -4.84 -0.56 22.77
C ASP A 52 -5.52 0.69 22.19
N VAL A 53 -6.73 0.53 21.65
CA VAL A 53 -7.51 1.65 21.10
C VAL A 53 -7.87 2.64 22.19
N VAL A 54 -8.29 2.16 23.37
CA VAL A 54 -8.61 3.03 24.51
C VAL A 54 -7.37 3.78 25.00
N ALA A 55 -6.23 3.10 25.10
CA ALA A 55 -4.97 3.72 25.52
C ALA A 55 -4.57 4.89 24.60
N ILE A 56 -4.71 4.71 23.28
CA ILE A 56 -4.46 5.78 22.31
C ILE A 56 -5.37 6.99 22.56
N HIS A 57 -6.67 6.80 22.80
CA HIS A 57 -7.60 7.91 23.05
C HIS A 57 -7.26 8.66 24.34
N ILE A 58 -6.90 7.94 25.41
CA ILE A 58 -6.44 8.55 26.67
C ILE A 58 -5.20 9.39 26.42
N SER A 59 -4.15 8.80 25.82
CA SER A 59 -2.88 9.48 25.59
C SER A 59 -3.03 10.71 24.69
N VAL A 60 -3.75 10.59 23.56
CA VAL A 60 -3.88 11.68 22.58
C VAL A 60 -4.69 12.86 23.15
N PHE A 61 -5.81 12.61 23.83
CA PHE A 61 -6.65 13.69 24.35
C PHE A 61 -5.94 14.44 25.48
N PHE A 62 -5.29 13.73 26.41
CA PHE A 62 -4.54 14.37 27.49
C PHE A 62 -3.25 15.04 27.02
N ALA A 63 -2.49 14.43 26.11
CA ALA A 63 -1.30 15.05 25.55
C ALA A 63 -1.65 16.36 24.83
N THR A 64 -2.74 16.38 24.07
CA THR A 64 -3.21 17.59 23.39
C THR A 64 -3.63 18.66 24.38
N ALA A 65 -4.42 18.31 25.40
CA ALA A 65 -4.80 19.24 26.45
C ALA A 65 -3.59 19.83 27.19
N LEU A 66 -2.57 19.01 27.46
CA LEU A 66 -1.32 19.42 28.09
C LEU A 66 -0.52 20.38 27.20
N VAL A 67 -0.43 20.11 25.89
CA VAL A 67 0.23 21.01 24.94
C VAL A 67 -0.48 22.36 24.91
N LEU A 68 -1.81 22.39 24.83
CA LEU A 68 -2.59 23.63 24.86
C LEU A 68 -2.40 24.41 26.17
N PHE A 69 -2.35 23.71 27.30
CA PHE A 69 -2.02 24.29 28.59
C PHE A 69 -0.62 24.93 28.60
N ALA A 70 0.40 24.19 28.16
CA ALA A 70 1.77 24.66 28.07
C ALA A 70 1.86 25.91 27.18
N LEU A 71 1.26 25.88 25.99
CA LEU A 71 1.21 27.03 25.07
C LEU A 71 0.56 28.26 25.71
N THR A 72 -0.50 28.06 26.50
CA THR A 72 -1.18 29.16 27.20
C THR A 72 -0.32 29.74 28.31
N LEU A 73 0.44 28.92 29.04
CA LEU A 73 1.42 29.38 30.03
C LEU A 73 2.58 30.16 29.37
N PHE A 74 3.12 29.64 28.28
CA PHE A 74 4.18 30.30 27.51
C PHE A 74 3.71 31.66 26.98
N ARG A 75 2.49 31.76 26.44
CA ARG A 75 1.89 33.03 26.00
C ARG A 75 1.72 34.03 27.15
N ARG A 76 1.28 33.57 28.33
CA ARG A 76 1.10 34.45 29.50
C ARG A 76 2.41 35.00 30.05
N ARG A 77 3.51 34.25 29.95
CA ARG A 77 4.83 34.71 30.40
C ARG A 77 5.46 35.79 29.52
N GLY A 78 4.85 36.15 28.39
CA GLY A 78 5.29 37.27 27.53
C GLY A 78 6.70 37.13 26.93
N GLY A 79 7.42 36.05 27.24
CA GLY A 79 8.78 35.82 26.80
C GLY A 79 8.82 35.41 25.33
N ARG A 80 9.67 36.08 24.53
CA ARG A 80 10.03 35.60 23.20
C ARG A 80 10.58 34.17 23.33
N MET A 81 9.96 33.21 22.66
CA MET A 81 10.42 31.82 22.63
C MET A 81 11.90 31.77 22.23
N HIS A 82 12.72 31.09 23.04
CA HIS A 82 14.15 30.93 22.81
C HIS A 82 14.41 30.39 21.40
N TRP A 83 15.55 30.75 20.81
CA TRP A 83 15.93 30.35 19.45
C TRP A 83 16.08 28.83 19.31
N VAL A 84 16.49 28.14 20.38
CA VAL A 84 16.71 26.68 20.41
C VAL A 84 15.41 25.90 20.11
N PRO A 85 14.28 26.10 20.81
CA PRO A 85 13.00 25.48 20.44
C PRO A 85 12.55 25.77 18.99
N LYS A 86 12.81 26.97 18.48
CA LYS A 86 12.44 27.34 17.09
C LYS A 86 13.27 26.57 16.06
N LEU A 87 14.58 26.45 16.31
CA LEU A 87 15.48 25.68 15.47
C LEU A 87 15.06 24.20 15.44
N LEU A 88 14.77 23.63 16.61
CA LEU A 88 14.30 22.25 16.74
C LEU A 88 12.99 22.02 15.96
N MET A 89 12.02 22.92 16.11
CA MET A 89 10.74 22.83 15.41
C MET A 89 10.92 22.94 13.89
N SER A 90 11.75 23.88 13.43
CA SER A 90 12.09 24.02 12.00
C SER A 90 12.78 22.77 11.45
N PHE A 91 13.67 22.16 12.23
CA PHE A 91 14.35 20.93 11.86
C PHE A 91 13.37 19.78 11.68
N PHE A 92 12.46 19.56 12.62
CA PHE A 92 11.46 18.50 12.52
C PHE A 92 10.46 18.75 11.38
N VAL A 93 10.05 19.99 11.14
CA VAL A 93 9.21 20.35 9.98
C VAL A 93 9.97 20.05 8.69
N GLY A 94 11.24 20.41 8.59
CA GLY A 94 12.09 20.09 7.45
C GLY A 94 12.22 18.57 7.22
N LEU A 95 12.41 17.80 8.30
CA LEU A 95 12.47 16.35 8.24
C LEU A 95 11.14 15.74 7.77
N ALA A 96 10.01 16.25 8.24
CA ALA A 96 8.69 15.79 7.81
C ALA A 96 8.45 16.07 6.32
N VAL A 97 8.86 17.24 5.81
CA VAL A 97 8.80 17.58 4.38
C VAL A 97 9.71 16.66 3.56
N LEU A 98 10.95 16.43 4.02
CA LEU A 98 11.90 15.54 3.36
C LEU A 98 11.37 14.10 3.29
N MET A 99 10.84 13.58 4.40
CA MET A 99 10.24 12.25 4.45
C MET A 99 9.01 12.15 3.57
N GLY A 100 8.17 13.18 3.55
CA GLY A 100 7.03 13.27 2.62
C GLY A 100 7.47 13.27 1.15
N ALA A 101 8.55 13.97 0.82
CA ALA A 101 9.13 13.97 -0.52
C ALA A 101 9.70 12.59 -0.89
N PHE A 102 10.40 11.91 0.02
CA PHE A 102 10.86 10.54 -0.22
C PHE A 102 9.71 9.56 -0.39
N LEU A 103 8.65 9.67 0.41
CA LEU A 103 7.44 8.87 0.26
C LEU A 103 6.76 9.13 -1.09
N TYR A 104 6.72 10.40 -1.53
CA TYR A 104 6.21 10.77 -2.84
C TYR A 104 7.05 10.13 -3.96
N ILE A 105 8.38 10.22 -3.88
CA ILE A 105 9.29 9.64 -4.87
C ILE A 105 9.18 8.11 -4.89
N ALA A 106 9.05 7.46 -3.73
CA ALA A 106 8.90 6.01 -3.64
C ALA A 106 7.61 5.52 -4.32
N ASN A 107 6.51 6.27 -4.16
CA ASN A 107 5.21 5.90 -4.73
C ASN A 107 5.00 6.34 -6.18
N LYS A 108 5.50 7.51 -6.56
CA LYS A 108 5.20 8.17 -7.85
C LYS A 108 6.41 8.38 -8.75
N GLY A 109 7.61 8.00 -8.29
CA GLY A 109 8.86 8.29 -8.97
C GLY A 109 9.34 9.74 -8.79
N LEU A 110 10.49 10.03 -9.35
CA LEU A 110 11.07 11.37 -9.37
C LEU A 110 10.17 12.34 -10.15
N PRO A 111 9.97 13.57 -9.66
CA PRO A 111 9.29 14.62 -10.42
C PRO A 111 9.96 14.84 -11.78
N GLU A 112 9.15 14.94 -12.84
CA GLU A 112 9.50 15.24 -14.24
C GLU A 112 10.75 16.14 -14.46
N PRO A 113 10.86 17.34 -13.85
CA PRO A 113 12.02 18.21 -14.06
C PRO A 113 13.32 17.65 -13.47
N ILE A 114 13.25 16.95 -12.34
CA ILE A 114 14.41 16.34 -11.66
C ILE A 114 14.78 15.03 -12.36
N GLY A 115 13.78 14.22 -12.72
CA GLY A 115 13.96 13.00 -13.49
C GLY A 115 14.68 13.28 -14.81
N ARG A 116 14.25 14.30 -15.57
CA ARG A 116 14.91 14.66 -16.84
C ARG A 116 16.33 15.18 -16.67
N ALA A 117 16.57 16.02 -15.65
CA ALA A 117 17.89 16.58 -15.39
C ALA A 117 18.91 15.55 -14.87
N TRP A 118 18.46 14.57 -14.10
CA TRP A 118 19.32 13.61 -13.41
C TRP A 118 19.45 12.27 -14.14
N LEU A 119 18.36 11.76 -14.75
CA LEU A 119 18.35 10.49 -15.50
C LEU A 119 18.58 10.68 -17.01
N GLY A 120 18.61 11.92 -17.51
CA GLY A 120 18.89 12.21 -18.91
C GLY A 120 17.78 11.75 -19.85
N SER A 121 16.67 12.50 -19.92
CA SER A 121 15.67 12.29 -20.99
C SER A 121 16.18 12.91 -22.29
N LYS A 122 16.48 12.07 -23.29
CA LYS A 122 16.57 12.56 -24.68
C LYS A 122 15.15 12.86 -25.18
N LYS A 123 15.00 14.02 -25.83
CA LYS A 123 13.76 14.56 -26.45
C LYS A 123 12.74 13.46 -26.81
N GLY A 124 11.67 13.35 -26.03
CA GLY A 124 10.44 12.62 -26.39
C GLY A 124 10.15 11.32 -25.63
N GLY A 125 11.00 10.87 -24.70
CA GLY A 125 10.74 9.69 -23.87
C GLY A 125 10.35 10.04 -22.43
N GLU A 126 9.18 9.57 -21.98
CA GLU A 126 8.78 9.60 -20.57
C GLU A 126 9.78 8.79 -19.72
N VAL A 127 10.29 9.39 -18.65
CA VAL A 127 11.27 8.77 -17.75
C VAL A 127 10.54 8.16 -16.56
N TYR A 128 10.40 6.83 -16.56
CA TYR A 128 9.80 6.10 -15.45
C TYR A 128 10.85 5.82 -14.36
N SER A 129 10.63 6.38 -13.17
CA SER A 129 11.55 6.30 -12.01
C SER A 129 10.87 5.80 -10.73
N GLY A 130 9.66 5.24 -10.85
CA GLY A 130 8.95 4.61 -9.74
C GLY A 130 9.56 3.27 -9.34
N PHE A 131 9.58 2.98 -8.03
CA PHE A 131 10.06 1.70 -7.51
C PHE A 131 8.97 0.63 -7.71
N SER A 132 9.30 -0.52 -8.30
CA SER A 132 8.35 -1.59 -8.67
C SER A 132 7.65 -2.30 -7.49
N GLY A 133 7.84 -1.84 -6.25
CA GLY A 133 7.36 -2.49 -5.03
C GLY A 133 6.12 -1.88 -4.39
N VAL A 134 5.52 -0.84 -4.98
CA VAL A 134 4.33 -0.18 -4.40
C VAL A 134 3.05 -0.78 -4.97
N VAL A 135 2.56 -1.84 -4.32
CA VAL A 135 1.14 -2.21 -4.44
C VAL A 135 0.33 -0.97 -3.99
N PRO A 136 -0.58 -0.43 -4.81
CA PRO A 136 -1.36 0.74 -4.43
C PRO A 136 -2.13 0.45 -3.14
N HIS A 137 -2.05 1.37 -2.18
CA HIS A 137 -2.76 1.29 -0.91
C HIS A 137 -4.25 1.61 -1.11
N ASN A 138 -4.98 0.74 -1.80
CA ASN A 138 -6.44 0.65 -1.63
C ASN A 138 -6.72 -0.30 -0.43
N GLN A 139 -7.96 -0.32 0.06
CA GLN A 139 -8.37 -1.04 1.27
C GLN A 139 -8.23 -2.58 1.20
N GLU A 140 -7.59 -3.10 0.15
CA GLU A 140 -7.34 -4.53 -0.08
C GLU A 140 -6.01 -5.00 0.55
N ALA A 141 -5.21 -4.12 1.16
CA ALA A 141 -3.95 -4.52 1.81
C ALA A 141 -4.14 -5.41 3.05
N ALA A 142 -5.26 -5.31 3.77
CA ALA A 142 -5.61 -6.28 4.81
C ALA A 142 -6.09 -7.61 4.20
N ALA A 143 -6.56 -7.58 2.95
CA ALA A 143 -6.92 -8.76 2.18
C ALA A 143 -5.71 -9.40 1.51
N ALA A 144 -4.56 -8.73 1.35
CA ALA A 144 -3.40 -9.26 0.65
C ALA A 144 -2.79 -10.49 1.33
N ILE A 145 -2.61 -10.47 2.66
CA ILE A 145 -2.09 -11.64 3.40
C ILE A 145 -3.11 -12.79 3.41
N SER A 146 -4.41 -12.49 3.57
CA SER A 146 -5.46 -13.51 3.44
C SER A 146 -5.67 -13.96 2.00
N SER A 147 -5.33 -13.17 0.99
CA SER A 147 -5.48 -13.50 -0.42
C SER A 147 -4.31 -14.32 -0.92
N GLU A 148 -3.09 -14.07 -0.46
CA GLU A 148 -1.93 -14.94 -0.72
C GLU A 148 -2.12 -16.29 0.01
N LEU A 149 -2.60 -16.28 1.26
CA LEU A 149 -2.96 -17.52 1.96
C LEU A 149 -4.17 -18.24 1.32
N ALA A 150 -5.19 -17.51 0.85
CA ALA A 150 -6.32 -18.09 0.12
C ALA A 150 -5.98 -18.50 -1.32
N LYS A 151 -4.96 -17.90 -1.94
CA LYS A 151 -4.40 -18.33 -3.24
C LYS A 151 -3.63 -19.63 -3.04
N ALA A 152 -2.73 -19.69 -2.06
CA ALA A 152 -2.04 -20.92 -1.68
C ALA A 152 -3.02 -22.04 -1.24
N HIS A 153 -4.13 -21.71 -0.56
CA HIS A 153 -5.18 -22.68 -0.24
C HIS A 153 -6.00 -23.13 -1.46
N ARG A 154 -6.34 -22.23 -2.39
CA ARG A 154 -7.07 -22.61 -3.63
C ARG A 154 -6.21 -23.43 -4.59
N GLU A 155 -4.91 -23.13 -4.65
CA GLU A 155 -3.91 -23.93 -5.36
C GLU A 155 -3.80 -25.33 -4.73
N ALA A 156 -3.85 -25.44 -3.40
CA ALA A 156 -3.85 -26.71 -2.68
C ALA A 156 -5.17 -27.52 -2.82
N GLU A 157 -6.32 -26.87 -2.93
CA GLU A 157 -7.63 -27.54 -3.06
C GLU A 157 -7.84 -28.23 -4.42
N LEU A 158 -7.21 -27.71 -5.50
CA LEU A 158 -7.31 -28.31 -6.84
C LEU A 158 -6.30 -29.44 -7.03
N GLY A 159 -5.15 -29.37 -6.37
CA GLY A 159 -4.06 -30.34 -6.44
C GLY A 159 -3.59 -30.62 -7.87
N TRP A 160 -3.61 -29.59 -8.72
CA TRP A 160 -3.06 -29.68 -10.06
C TRP A 160 -1.54 -29.59 -9.99
N ASP A 161 -0.87 -30.46 -10.76
CA ASP A 161 0.57 -30.42 -10.98
C ASP A 161 0.82 -29.70 -12.32
N ILE A 162 1.48 -28.55 -12.24
CA ILE A 162 1.65 -27.63 -13.36
C ILE A 162 3.14 -27.47 -13.63
N ASP A 163 3.55 -27.92 -14.81
CA ASP A 163 4.93 -27.88 -15.29
C ASP A 163 5.04 -26.88 -16.44
N VAL A 164 5.84 -25.82 -16.25
CA VAL A 164 6.02 -24.75 -17.24
C VAL A 164 7.45 -24.80 -17.79
N SER A 165 7.55 -24.90 -19.11
CA SER A 165 8.82 -25.00 -19.84
C SER A 165 8.95 -23.91 -20.90
N GLY A 166 10.21 -23.49 -21.16
CA GLY A 166 10.54 -22.47 -22.16
C GLY A 166 10.61 -21.03 -21.63
N LEU A 167 10.26 -20.79 -20.36
CA LEU A 167 10.42 -19.48 -19.71
C LEU A 167 11.87 -19.13 -19.40
N ASP A 168 12.78 -20.10 -19.30
CA ASP A 168 14.21 -19.87 -18.97
C ASP A 168 15.11 -19.56 -20.17
N ASP A 169 14.56 -19.49 -21.39
CA ASP A 169 15.32 -19.12 -22.58
C ASP A 169 15.97 -17.71 -22.39
N LYS A 170 16.84 -17.25 -23.28
CA LYS A 170 17.33 -15.87 -23.32
C LYS A 170 16.87 -15.11 -24.56
N GLY A 171 16.22 -15.78 -25.50
CA GLY A 171 15.67 -15.16 -26.71
C GLY A 171 14.50 -14.21 -26.47
N LEU A 172 14.27 -13.30 -27.43
CA LEU A 172 13.07 -12.45 -27.52
C LEU A 172 11.84 -13.23 -27.97
N VAL A 173 12.05 -14.33 -28.70
CA VAL A 173 11.00 -15.26 -29.12
C VAL A 173 11.24 -16.58 -28.40
N ARG A 174 10.22 -17.06 -27.71
CA ARG A 174 10.31 -18.25 -26.86
C ARG A 174 9.11 -19.15 -27.10
N THR A 175 9.35 -20.45 -27.18
CA THR A 175 8.25 -21.42 -27.23
C THR A 175 7.91 -21.81 -25.80
N ILE A 176 6.74 -21.39 -25.33
CA ILE A 176 6.25 -21.74 -24.00
C ILE A 176 5.38 -22.99 -24.11
N ARG A 177 5.60 -23.95 -23.21
CA ARG A 177 4.75 -25.13 -23.06
C ARG A 177 4.40 -25.33 -21.59
N VAL A 178 3.10 -25.35 -21.32
CA VAL A 178 2.49 -25.56 -20.00
C VAL A 178 1.82 -26.92 -20.01
N ARG A 179 2.22 -27.80 -19.10
CA ARG A 179 1.58 -29.10 -18.91
C ARG A 179 0.77 -29.05 -17.61
N VAL A 180 -0.52 -29.39 -17.71
CA VAL A 180 -1.47 -29.36 -16.60
C VAL A 180 -1.93 -30.79 -16.32
N ARG A 181 -1.65 -31.27 -15.10
CA ARG A 181 -2.07 -32.58 -14.61
C ARG A 181 -2.93 -32.42 -13.37
N ASN A 182 -3.84 -33.35 -13.14
CA ASN A 182 -4.63 -33.41 -11.92
C ASN A 182 -3.89 -34.16 -10.78
N GLN A 183 -4.53 -34.25 -9.62
CA GLN A 183 -4.02 -34.97 -8.42
C GLN A 183 -3.68 -36.44 -8.69
N THR A 184 -4.32 -37.06 -9.69
CA THR A 184 -4.10 -38.46 -10.10
C THR A 184 -3.06 -38.61 -11.20
N GLY A 185 -2.42 -37.51 -11.64
CA GLY A 185 -1.42 -37.49 -12.71
C GLY A 185 -1.99 -37.52 -14.14
N LEU A 186 -3.31 -37.46 -14.30
CA LEU A 186 -3.97 -37.44 -15.61
C LEU A 186 -3.96 -36.03 -16.22
N PRO A 187 -3.84 -35.91 -17.55
CA PRO A 187 -3.92 -34.62 -18.24
C PRO A 187 -5.30 -33.96 -18.04
N VAL A 188 -5.31 -32.63 -17.96
CA VAL A 188 -6.55 -31.83 -17.83
C VAL A 188 -6.81 -31.08 -19.12
N ASP A 189 -7.81 -31.52 -19.87
CA ASP A 189 -8.20 -30.95 -21.16
C ASP A 189 -9.25 -29.83 -21.01
N GLY A 190 -9.35 -28.97 -22.03
CA GLY A 190 -10.33 -27.88 -22.08
C GLY A 190 -10.08 -26.78 -21.04
N VAL A 191 -8.82 -26.55 -20.69
CA VAL A 191 -8.38 -25.41 -19.87
C VAL A 191 -8.06 -24.24 -20.79
N GLU A 192 -8.63 -23.09 -20.50
CA GLU A 192 -8.27 -21.82 -21.12
C GLU A 192 -6.98 -21.32 -20.44
N ALA A 193 -5.85 -21.49 -21.11
CA ALA A 193 -4.56 -21.03 -20.63
C ALA A 193 -4.18 -19.69 -21.28
N GLU A 194 -3.85 -18.70 -20.46
CA GLU A 194 -3.48 -17.34 -20.90
C GLU A 194 -2.18 -16.90 -20.21
N LEU A 195 -1.27 -16.31 -20.98
CA LEU A 195 -0.12 -15.58 -20.46
C LEU A 195 -0.36 -14.08 -20.58
N ARG A 196 -0.13 -13.35 -19.49
CA ARG A 196 -0.15 -11.88 -19.47
C ARG A 196 1.23 -11.34 -19.18
N LEU A 197 1.66 -10.38 -19.98
CA LEU A 197 2.93 -9.71 -19.81
C LEU A 197 2.69 -8.29 -19.35
N GLN A 198 3.40 -7.91 -18.32
CA GLN A 198 3.39 -6.56 -17.79
C GLN A 198 4.80 -6.12 -17.43
N ARG A 199 5.05 -4.82 -17.55
CA ARG A 199 6.29 -4.24 -17.04
C ARG A 199 6.24 -4.19 -15.51
N PRO A 200 7.37 -4.43 -14.82
CA PRO A 200 7.44 -4.19 -13.39
C PRO A 200 7.02 -2.74 -13.06
N GLY A 201 5.95 -2.58 -12.28
CA GLY A 201 5.39 -1.28 -11.90
C GLY A 201 4.36 -0.67 -12.87
N ALA A 202 4.07 -1.30 -14.00
CA ALA A 202 2.96 -0.88 -14.86
C ALA A 202 1.64 -1.49 -14.38
N THR A 203 0.57 -0.71 -14.40
CA THR A 203 -0.80 -1.19 -14.08
C THR A 203 -1.51 -1.77 -15.30
N GLN A 204 -0.93 -1.62 -16.49
CA GLN A 204 -1.49 -2.07 -17.76
C GLN A 204 -0.76 -3.32 -18.25
N VAL A 205 -1.54 -4.31 -18.68
CA VAL A 205 -1.03 -5.49 -19.39
C VAL A 205 -0.60 -5.04 -20.78
N GLU A 206 0.66 -5.30 -21.13
CA GLU A 206 1.25 -4.89 -22.40
C GLU A 206 0.96 -5.92 -23.50
N LEU A 207 0.89 -7.21 -23.14
CA LEU A 207 0.56 -8.28 -24.07
C LEU A 207 -0.22 -9.39 -23.35
N THR A 208 -1.32 -9.82 -23.97
CA THR A 208 -2.04 -11.05 -23.62
C THR A 208 -1.79 -12.06 -24.73
N LEU A 209 -1.32 -13.25 -24.36
CA LEU A 209 -1.10 -14.38 -25.27
C LEU A 209 -1.96 -15.58 -24.82
N PRO A 210 -3.00 -15.94 -25.58
CA PRO A 210 -3.69 -17.22 -25.35
C PRO A 210 -2.77 -18.38 -25.74
N LEU A 211 -2.72 -19.42 -24.91
CA LEU A 211 -1.99 -20.65 -25.18
C LEU A 211 -2.97 -21.67 -25.79
N ALA A 212 -2.66 -22.14 -26.98
CA ALA A 212 -3.48 -23.15 -27.66
C ALA A 212 -3.21 -24.53 -27.06
N GLU A 213 -4.25 -25.35 -26.98
CA GLU A 213 -4.12 -26.77 -26.63
C GLU A 213 -3.39 -27.48 -27.78
N LEU A 214 -2.19 -28.00 -27.50
CA LEU A 214 -1.33 -28.69 -28.45
C LEU A 214 -1.52 -30.21 -28.38
N ASP A 215 -1.77 -30.72 -27.19
CA ASP A 215 -2.00 -32.13 -26.87
C ASP A 215 -2.79 -32.22 -25.55
N ALA A 216 -3.24 -33.41 -25.16
CA ALA A 216 -4.01 -33.63 -23.94
C ALA A 216 -3.28 -33.07 -22.71
N GLY A 217 -3.88 -32.08 -22.05
CA GLY A 217 -3.30 -31.35 -20.92
C GLY A 217 -2.02 -30.57 -21.22
N VAL A 218 -1.70 -30.30 -22.49
CA VAL A 218 -0.50 -29.57 -22.92
C VAL A 218 -0.91 -28.35 -23.73
N TYR A 219 -0.59 -27.18 -23.20
CA TYR A 219 -0.91 -25.89 -23.79
C TYR A 219 0.38 -25.18 -24.20
N GLY A 220 0.40 -24.50 -25.34
CA GLY A 220 1.60 -23.80 -25.77
C GLY A 220 1.38 -22.70 -26.79
N GLY A 221 2.42 -21.88 -26.93
CA GLY A 221 2.40 -20.71 -27.79
C GLY A 221 3.80 -20.08 -27.92
N ALA A 222 3.95 -19.25 -28.96
CA ALA A 222 5.17 -18.50 -29.18
C ALA A 222 5.06 -17.14 -28.49
N LEU A 223 5.79 -16.98 -27.39
CA LEU A 223 5.88 -15.72 -26.66
C LEU A 223 6.89 -14.79 -27.35
N HIS A 224 6.40 -13.63 -27.77
CA HIS A 224 7.22 -12.58 -28.36
C HIS A 224 7.30 -11.41 -27.37
N LEU A 225 8.49 -11.17 -26.85
CA LEU A 225 8.75 -10.06 -25.93
C LEU A 225 8.88 -8.75 -26.74
N PRO A 226 8.09 -7.71 -26.44
CA PRO A 226 8.11 -6.46 -27.21
C PRO A 226 9.45 -5.73 -27.19
N ALA A 227 10.21 -5.84 -26.10
CA ALA A 227 11.52 -5.21 -25.97
C ALA A 227 12.36 -5.90 -24.87
N ASN A 228 13.65 -5.57 -24.84
CA ASN A 228 14.57 -6.04 -23.80
C ASN A 228 14.20 -5.47 -22.41
N GLY A 229 14.79 -6.06 -21.37
CA GLY A 229 14.61 -5.65 -19.98
C GLY A 229 13.82 -6.64 -19.13
N ARG A 230 13.25 -6.14 -18.03
CA ARG A 230 12.50 -6.93 -17.05
C ARG A 230 11.02 -6.99 -17.40
N TRP A 231 10.45 -8.18 -17.25
CA TRP A 231 9.05 -8.49 -17.53
C TRP A 231 8.48 -9.36 -16.41
N LEU A 232 7.22 -9.14 -16.06
CA LEU A 232 6.45 -10.05 -15.21
C LEU A 232 5.51 -10.82 -16.13
N VAL A 233 5.57 -12.15 -16.06
CA VAL A 233 4.71 -13.06 -16.80
C VAL A 233 3.75 -13.71 -15.83
N GLU A 234 2.47 -13.47 -16.02
CA GLU A 234 1.39 -14.06 -15.25
C GLU A 234 0.72 -15.17 -16.09
N LEU A 235 0.81 -16.42 -15.64
CA LEU A 235 0.08 -17.56 -16.17
C LEU A 235 -1.28 -17.65 -15.48
N ARG A 236 -2.35 -17.67 -16.25
CA ARG A 236 -3.73 -17.85 -15.79
C ARG A 236 -4.33 -19.08 -16.45
N LEU A 237 -4.90 -19.97 -15.65
CA LEU A 237 -5.66 -21.12 -16.13
C LEU A 237 -7.11 -20.97 -15.67
N SER A 238 -8.03 -20.91 -16.63
CA SER A 238 -9.47 -20.92 -16.39
C SER A 238 -10.14 -22.16 -16.98
N ARG A 239 -11.27 -22.56 -16.39
CA ARG A 239 -12.12 -23.62 -16.90
C ARG A 239 -13.57 -23.19 -16.72
N ALA A 240 -14.36 -23.30 -17.78
CA ALA A 240 -15.73 -22.76 -17.79
C ALA A 240 -15.80 -21.30 -17.31
N HIS A 241 -14.82 -20.48 -17.70
CA HIS A 241 -14.69 -19.06 -17.33
C HIS A 241 -14.44 -18.79 -15.83
N ILE A 242 -14.16 -19.82 -15.03
CA ILE A 242 -13.74 -19.70 -13.63
C ILE A 242 -12.22 -19.77 -13.59
N LEU A 243 -11.58 -18.77 -13.00
CA LEU A 243 -10.14 -18.76 -12.78
C LEU A 243 -9.78 -19.81 -11.70
N HIS A 244 -9.00 -20.81 -12.08
CA HIS A 244 -8.58 -21.90 -11.21
C HIS A 244 -7.14 -21.75 -10.73
N TYR A 245 -6.26 -21.20 -11.56
CA TYR A 245 -4.85 -21.05 -11.21
C TYR A 245 -4.28 -19.73 -11.74
N GLN A 246 -3.40 -19.12 -10.95
CA GLN A 246 -2.70 -17.88 -11.31
C GLN A 246 -1.28 -17.92 -10.73
N HIS A 247 -0.26 -17.85 -11.58
CA HIS A 247 1.15 -17.82 -11.17
C HIS A 247 1.90 -16.70 -11.85
N THR A 248 2.74 -15.97 -11.11
CA THR A 248 3.55 -14.87 -11.66
C THR A 248 5.04 -15.19 -11.54
N GLN A 249 5.75 -15.13 -12.66
CA GLN A 249 7.20 -15.30 -12.72
C GLN A 249 7.87 -14.06 -13.32
N GLU A 250 9.04 -13.70 -12.81
CA GLU A 250 9.86 -12.63 -13.38
C GLU A 250 10.79 -13.19 -14.47
N LEU A 251 10.82 -12.50 -15.61
CA LEU A 251 11.75 -12.73 -16.72
C LEU A 251 12.70 -11.54 -16.87
N VAL A 252 13.99 -11.84 -17.06
CA VAL A 252 15.02 -10.85 -17.36
C VAL A 252 15.60 -11.16 -18.73
N THR A 253 15.48 -10.20 -19.65
CA THR A 253 16.10 -10.29 -20.98
C THR A 253 17.24 -9.29 -21.12
N PRO A 254 18.38 -9.70 -21.73
CA PRO A 254 19.55 -8.85 -21.92
C PRO A 254 19.28 -7.68 -22.87
#